data_AF-H1W5U8-F1
#
_entry.id   AF-H1W5U8-F1
#
_cell.length_a   1.000
_cell.length_b   1.000
_cell.length_c   1.000
_cell.angle_alpha   90.00
_cell.angle_beta   90.00
_cell.angle_gamma   90.00
#
_symmetry.space_group_name_H-M   'P 1'
#
loop_
_entity.id
_entity.type
_entity.pdbx_description
1 polymer ?
#
loop_
_entity_poly.entity_id
_entity_poly.type
_entity_poly.pdbx_seq_one_letter_code
_entity_poly.pdbx_strand_id
1 'polypeptide(L)'
;MVSGTGSKGRPDVCLLGKPYAQDHLIQFSEGAYKDYLSGNPRTNYLTTLVRVNVFHAFVQNARVLNFDKSWLTYEAISPFHMVGPGLGPAAVHPSCPESMRPTQLQLAVEHHPWIDLFPHPAMRDNFLRVVAEHGEDYVDEDDMCRDIVDVGAGAGVEESALIVWGEPWDPRGWEATEPFLRKWGWLLAGCPEMLEGTNYWRQKRGLPKLRFSGSTAHMHRPSTD
;
A
#
# COMPACT_ATOMS: atom_id res chain seq x y z
N MET A 1 20.60 -32.77 -29.57
CA MET A 1 19.35 -32.27 -28.96
C MET A 1 19.62 -32.04 -27.49
N VAL A 2 19.86 -30.80 -27.09
CA VAL A 2 19.82 -30.41 -25.67
C VAL A 2 18.99 -29.13 -25.64
N SER A 3 17.73 -29.29 -25.29
CA SER A 3 16.75 -28.23 -25.15
C SER A 3 17.09 -27.45 -23.90
N GLY A 4 17.64 -26.24 -24.07
CA GLY A 4 17.84 -25.29 -22.99
C GLY A 4 16.49 -24.87 -22.43
N THR A 5 16.30 -25.10 -21.14
CA THR A 5 15.17 -24.64 -20.34
C THR A 5 15.11 -23.12 -20.40
N GLY A 6 14.10 -22.59 -21.09
CA GLY A 6 13.78 -21.17 -21.05
C GLY A 6 13.43 -20.78 -19.62
N SER A 7 14.24 -19.87 -19.06
CA SER A 7 13.86 -19.09 -17.90
C SER A 7 12.53 -18.40 -18.22
N LYS A 8 11.42 -18.89 -17.66
CA LYS A 8 10.18 -18.12 -17.60
C LYS A 8 10.51 -16.94 -16.68
N GLY A 9 10.65 -15.76 -17.26
CA GLY A 9 10.82 -14.53 -16.48
C GLY A 9 9.71 -14.45 -15.44
N ARG A 10 10.09 -14.26 -14.18
CA ARG A 10 9.13 -13.96 -13.11
C ARG A 10 8.30 -12.74 -13.56
N PRO A 11 6.97 -12.79 -13.48
CA PRO A 11 6.14 -11.62 -13.79
C PRO A 11 6.54 -10.45 -12.89
N ASP A 12 6.46 -9.24 -13.43
CA ASP A 12 6.85 -8.03 -12.72
C ASP A 12 5.83 -7.69 -11.62
N VAL A 13 6.31 -7.59 -10.39
CA VAL A 13 5.51 -7.54 -9.15
C VAL A 13 4.60 -6.33 -9.02
N CYS A 14 4.97 -5.26 -9.70
CA CYS A 14 4.14 -4.07 -9.74
C CYS A 14 4.51 -3.25 -10.97
N LEU A 15 3.52 -2.89 -11.81
CA LEU A 15 3.78 -2.01 -12.96
C LEU A 15 4.43 -0.70 -12.51
N LEU A 16 4.17 -0.24 -11.29
CA LEU A 16 4.79 0.95 -10.70
C LEU A 16 6.31 0.89 -10.55
N GLY A 17 6.91 -0.31 -10.44
CA GLY A 17 8.37 -0.45 -10.41
C GLY A 17 9.00 -0.12 -11.77
N LYS A 18 8.21 -0.04 -12.84
CA LYS A 18 8.69 0.27 -14.18
C LYS A 18 8.79 1.78 -14.41
N PRO A 19 9.92 2.28 -14.92
CA PRO A 19 10.09 3.70 -15.23
C PRO A 19 8.98 4.27 -16.12
N TYR A 20 8.57 3.53 -17.16
CA TYR A 20 7.52 3.98 -18.07
C TYR A 20 6.15 4.17 -17.38
N ALA A 21 5.83 3.33 -16.39
CA ALA A 21 4.57 3.43 -15.67
C ALA A 21 4.58 4.65 -14.74
N GLN A 22 5.70 4.90 -14.06
CA GLN A 22 5.88 6.10 -13.23
C GLN A 22 5.74 7.37 -14.06
N ASP A 23 6.38 7.42 -15.23
CA ASP A 23 6.30 8.56 -16.15
C ASP A 23 4.86 8.80 -16.63
N HIS A 24 4.11 7.74 -16.95
CA HIS A 24 2.69 7.87 -17.31
C HIS A 24 1.84 8.41 -16.15
N LEU A 25 2.09 7.99 -14.91
CA LEU A 25 1.35 8.48 -13.74
C LEU A 25 1.66 9.96 -13.47
N ILE A 26 2.93 10.36 -13.61
CA ILE A 26 3.34 11.76 -13.50
C ILE A 26 2.64 12.58 -14.57
N GLN A 27 2.73 12.20 -15.85
CA GLN A 27 2.08 12.90 -16.95
C GLN A 27 0.56 13.00 -16.78
N PHE A 28 -0.08 11.90 -16.36
CA PHE A 28 -1.51 11.89 -16.05
C PHE A 28 -1.84 12.86 -14.92
N SER A 29 -1.09 12.85 -13.81
CA SER A 29 -1.34 13.71 -12.66
C SER A 29 -1.22 15.19 -13.03
N GLU A 30 -0.20 15.55 -13.82
CA GLU A 30 0.00 16.92 -14.31
C GLU A 30 -1.14 17.36 -15.25
N GLY A 31 -1.55 16.47 -16.16
CA GLY A 31 -2.66 16.73 -17.08
C GLY A 31 -3.98 16.92 -16.36
N ALA A 32 -4.32 16.02 -15.43
CA ALA A 32 -5.53 16.10 -14.63
C ALA A 32 -5.56 17.37 -13.76
N TYR A 33 -4.41 17.77 -13.19
CA TYR A 33 -4.31 19.01 -12.41
C TYR A 33 -4.47 20.26 -13.28
N LYS A 34 -3.88 20.30 -14.48
CA LYS A 34 -4.07 21.40 -15.44
C LYS A 34 -5.52 21.54 -15.88
N ASP A 35 -6.18 20.42 -16.19
CA ASP A 35 -7.60 20.38 -16.54
C ASP A 35 -8.47 20.89 -15.37
N TYR A 36 -8.18 20.48 -14.14
CA TYR A 36 -8.85 20.99 -12.94
C TYR A 36 -8.70 22.50 -12.77
N LEU A 37 -7.46 23.03 -12.86
CA LEU A 37 -7.19 24.47 -12.75
C LEU A 37 -7.85 25.29 -13.87
N SER A 38 -8.07 24.68 -15.03
CA SER A 38 -8.76 25.29 -16.16
C SER A 38 -10.29 25.21 -16.05
N GLY A 39 -10.83 24.70 -14.93
CA GLY A 39 -12.27 24.55 -14.72
C GLY A 39 -12.89 23.39 -15.52
N ASN A 40 -12.08 22.44 -15.99
CA ASN A 40 -12.51 21.30 -16.81
C ASN A 40 -12.17 19.94 -16.17
N PRO A 41 -12.61 19.65 -14.93
CA PRO A 41 -12.40 18.33 -14.33
C PRO A 41 -13.18 17.26 -15.10
N ARG A 42 -12.55 16.12 -15.36
CA ARG A 42 -13.20 15.01 -16.08
C ARG A 42 -13.48 13.85 -15.14
N THR A 43 -14.71 13.34 -15.16
CA THR A 43 -15.16 12.25 -14.27
C THR A 43 -14.44 10.92 -14.56
N ASN A 44 -14.06 10.68 -15.81
CA ASN A 44 -13.30 9.49 -16.20
C ASN A 44 -11.86 9.48 -15.65
N TYR A 45 -11.36 10.58 -15.11
CA TYR A 45 -10.07 10.62 -14.42
C TYR A 45 -10.12 9.97 -13.03
N LEU A 46 -11.31 9.84 -12.43
CA LEU A 46 -11.43 9.53 -11.00
C LEU A 46 -10.78 8.19 -10.64
N THR A 47 -10.99 7.14 -11.43
CA THR A 47 -10.38 5.82 -11.20
C THR A 47 -8.86 5.90 -11.18
N THR A 48 -8.28 6.58 -12.17
CA THR A 48 -6.83 6.74 -12.28
C THR A 48 -6.29 7.65 -11.17
N LEU A 49 -6.99 8.74 -10.84
CA LEU A 49 -6.61 9.66 -9.77
C LEU A 49 -6.55 8.97 -8.41
N VAL A 50 -7.51 8.11 -8.09
CA VAL A 50 -7.51 7.35 -6.82
C VAL A 50 -6.24 6.52 -6.70
N ARG A 51 -5.87 5.78 -7.75
CA ARG A 51 -4.68 4.93 -7.75
C ARG A 51 -3.38 5.73 -7.74
N VAL A 52 -3.32 6.84 -8.48
CA VAL A 52 -2.21 7.80 -8.45
C VAL A 52 -2.03 8.39 -7.04
N ASN A 53 -3.13 8.72 -6.35
CA ASN A 53 -3.07 9.28 -5.01
C ASN A 53 -2.51 8.28 -4.00
N VAL A 54 -2.87 6.99 -4.09
CA VAL A 54 -2.29 5.94 -3.25
C VAL A 54 -0.78 5.79 -3.51
N PHE A 55 -0.37 5.75 -4.77
CA PHE A 55 1.06 5.71 -5.11
C PHE A 55 1.82 6.94 -4.60
N HIS A 56 1.25 8.13 -4.79
CA HIS A 56 1.85 9.37 -4.29
C HIS A 56 1.96 9.36 -2.77
N ALA A 57 0.97 8.82 -2.06
CA ALA A 57 1.01 8.64 -0.62
C ALA A 57 2.17 7.74 -0.18
N PHE A 58 2.41 6.62 -0.85
CA PHE A 58 3.57 5.76 -0.59
C PHE A 58 4.90 6.48 -0.85
N VAL A 59 5.02 7.24 -1.93
CA VAL A 59 6.22 8.05 -2.21
C VAL A 59 6.45 9.10 -1.11
N GLN A 60 5.38 9.74 -0.62
CA GLN A 60 5.49 10.72 0.46
C GLN A 60 5.87 10.07 1.80
N ASN A 61 5.30 8.90 2.12
CA ASN A 61 5.64 8.14 3.31
C ASN A 61 7.09 7.62 3.26
N ALA A 62 7.58 7.17 2.10
CA ALA A 62 8.98 6.81 1.91
C ALA A 62 9.92 7.99 2.22
N ARG A 63 9.57 9.22 1.79
CA ARG A 63 10.34 10.43 2.12
C ARG A 63 10.33 10.74 3.63
N VAL A 64 9.20 10.56 4.30
CA VAL A 64 9.09 10.71 5.77
C VAL A 64 10.01 9.74 6.50
N LEU A 65 10.18 8.53 5.96
CA LEU A 65 11.07 7.49 6.48
C LEU A 65 12.53 7.63 6.02
N ASN A 66 12.83 8.61 5.17
CA ASN A 66 14.13 8.79 4.52
C ASN A 66 14.57 7.58 3.67
N PHE A 67 13.60 6.91 3.03
CA PHE A 67 13.87 5.86 2.05
C PHE A 67 14.15 6.50 0.68
N ASP A 68 15.16 5.99 -0.03
CA ASP A 68 15.41 6.36 -1.41
C ASP A 68 14.51 5.53 -2.37
N LYS A 69 14.74 5.58 -3.68
CA LYS A 69 13.90 4.82 -4.63
C LYS A 69 14.14 3.31 -4.64
N SER A 70 15.09 2.79 -3.84
CA SER A 70 15.42 1.36 -3.82
C SER A 70 14.26 0.48 -3.38
N TRP A 71 13.30 1.01 -2.60
CA TRP A 71 12.10 0.25 -2.23
C TRP A 71 11.21 -0.15 -3.42
N LEU A 72 11.46 0.35 -4.64
CA LEU A 72 10.76 -0.08 -5.85
C LEU A 72 11.36 -1.36 -6.47
N THR A 73 12.50 -1.84 -5.97
CA THR A 73 13.14 -3.06 -6.50
C THR A 73 12.61 -4.29 -5.79
N TYR A 74 12.29 -5.34 -6.54
CA TYR A 74 11.67 -6.56 -6.03
C TYR A 74 12.43 -7.24 -4.88
N GLU A 75 13.76 -7.23 -4.92
CA GLU A 75 14.62 -7.86 -3.90
C GLU A 75 15.05 -6.85 -2.82
N ALA A 76 14.31 -5.75 -2.64
CA ALA A 76 14.62 -4.76 -1.62
C ALA A 76 14.31 -5.32 -0.23
N ILE A 77 15.25 -5.13 0.70
CA ILE A 77 15.06 -5.43 2.12
C ILE A 77 14.89 -4.12 2.87
N SER A 78 13.92 -4.07 3.79
CA SER A 78 13.65 -2.90 4.59
C SER A 78 14.90 -2.45 5.37
N PRO A 79 15.27 -1.15 5.32
CA PRO A 79 16.31 -0.59 6.17
C PRO A 79 16.06 -0.77 7.67
N PHE A 80 14.81 -1.05 8.08
CA PHE A 80 14.45 -1.30 9.47
C PHE A 80 14.91 -2.67 9.98
N HIS A 81 15.01 -3.65 9.09
CA HIS A 81 15.54 -4.97 9.43
C HIS A 81 17.09 -5.03 9.40
N MET A 82 17.75 -4.12 8.67
CA MET A 82 19.20 -4.18 8.50
C MET A 82 19.95 -3.85 9.81
N VAL A 83 20.57 -4.86 10.43
CA VAL A 83 21.45 -4.71 11.61
C VAL A 83 22.91 -4.87 11.19
N GLY A 84 23.76 -3.85 11.40
CA GLY A 84 25.20 -3.99 11.14
C GLY A 84 26.08 -2.80 11.54
N PRO A 85 27.40 -2.99 11.72
CA PRO A 85 28.32 -1.90 12.02
C PRO A 85 28.32 -0.85 10.90
N GLY A 86 28.02 0.41 11.24
CA GLY A 86 27.91 1.52 10.27
C GLY A 86 26.49 1.72 9.70
N LEU A 87 25.58 0.80 9.96
CA LEU A 87 24.14 0.96 9.78
C LEU A 87 23.58 1.29 11.17
N GLY A 88 23.35 2.58 11.45
CA GLY A 88 22.77 3.01 12.73
C GLY A 88 21.43 2.32 12.97
N PRO A 89 20.92 2.26 14.23
CA PRO A 89 19.53 1.86 14.46
C PRO A 89 18.68 2.71 13.52
N ALA A 90 17.76 2.09 12.77
CA ALA A 90 16.87 2.76 11.81
C ALA A 90 16.48 4.16 12.27
N ALA A 91 17.28 5.16 11.88
CA ALA A 91 17.27 6.43 12.58
C ALA A 91 16.17 7.25 11.94
N VAL A 92 14.95 7.00 12.40
CA VAL A 92 13.80 7.75 11.95
C VAL A 92 14.00 9.19 12.38
N HIS A 93 13.80 10.13 11.46
CA HIS A 93 13.99 11.54 11.74
C HIS A 93 13.14 11.96 12.96
N PRO A 94 13.61 12.87 13.85
CA PRO A 94 12.87 13.26 15.05
C PRO A 94 11.47 13.82 14.77
N SER A 95 11.24 14.37 13.58
CA SER A 95 9.93 14.87 13.12
C SER A 95 9.04 13.80 12.49
N CYS A 96 9.44 12.53 12.51
CA CYS A 96 8.65 11.47 11.92
C CYS A 96 7.36 11.25 12.74
N PRO A 97 6.19 11.26 12.07
CA PRO A 97 4.91 10.97 12.69
C PRO A 97 4.92 9.64 13.44
N GLU A 98 4.20 9.58 14.56
CA GLU A 98 4.13 8.39 15.41
C GLU A 98 3.64 7.16 14.64
N SER A 99 2.65 7.34 13.76
CA SER A 99 2.09 6.34 12.85
C SER A 99 3.11 5.69 11.91
N MET A 100 4.21 6.39 11.62
CA MET A 100 5.22 5.99 10.66
C MET A 100 6.45 5.34 11.32
N ARG A 101 6.62 5.47 12.65
CA ARG A 101 7.76 4.87 13.37
C ARG A 101 7.76 3.34 13.26
N PRO A 102 8.92 2.68 13.17
CA PRO A 102 9.02 1.23 13.08
C PRO A 102 8.50 0.59 14.36
N THR A 103 7.80 -0.53 14.21
CA THR A 103 7.44 -1.43 15.30
C THR A 103 8.59 -2.37 15.62
N GLN A 104 8.49 -3.08 16.74
CA GLN A 104 9.48 -4.10 17.09
C GLN A 104 9.52 -5.24 16.06
N LEU A 105 8.39 -5.55 15.43
CA LEU A 105 8.32 -6.64 14.46
C LEU A 105 9.03 -6.26 13.15
N GLN A 106 8.93 -5.00 12.71
CA GLN A 106 9.70 -4.46 11.57
C GLN A 106 11.22 -4.54 11.81
N LEU A 107 11.68 -4.43 13.06
CA LEU A 107 13.10 -4.59 13.39
C LEU A 107 13.55 -6.06 13.44
N ALA A 108 12.62 -6.99 13.68
CA ALA A 108 12.93 -8.40 13.95
C ALA A 108 12.75 -9.32 12.72
N VAL A 109 11.89 -8.95 11.78
CA VAL A 109 11.49 -9.78 10.63
C VAL A 109 12.05 -9.18 9.36
N GLU A 110 12.75 -9.96 8.54
CA GLU A 110 13.15 -9.55 7.18
C GLU A 110 11.89 -9.38 6.34
N HIS A 111 11.82 -8.26 5.61
CA HIS A 111 10.65 -7.93 4.80
C HIS A 111 10.96 -6.85 3.77
N HIS A 112 10.10 -6.74 2.76
CA HIS A 112 10.22 -5.70 1.75
C HIS A 112 9.78 -4.32 2.28
N PRO A 113 10.49 -3.21 1.97
CA PRO A 113 10.20 -1.88 2.51
C PRO A 113 8.84 -1.28 2.11
N TRP A 114 8.06 -1.91 1.23
CA TRP A 114 6.73 -1.41 0.84
C TRP A 114 5.75 -1.52 2.01
N ILE A 115 5.93 -2.50 2.89
CA ILE A 115 5.13 -2.68 4.12
C ILE A 115 5.31 -1.47 5.04
N ASP A 116 6.52 -0.91 5.11
CA ASP A 116 6.82 0.23 5.98
C ASP A 116 6.04 1.50 5.62
N LEU A 117 5.57 1.59 4.37
CA LEU A 117 4.92 2.78 3.80
C LEU A 117 3.47 2.94 4.25
N PHE A 118 2.86 1.93 4.90
CA PHE A 118 1.55 2.07 5.51
C PHE A 118 1.64 2.81 6.84
N PRO A 119 0.81 3.84 7.08
CA PRO A 119 0.82 4.60 8.33
C PRO A 119 0.07 3.89 9.46
N HIS A 120 -0.02 2.57 9.45
CA HIS A 120 -0.83 1.79 10.38
C HIS A 120 0.06 0.74 11.07
N PRO A 121 0.62 1.03 12.26
CA PRO A 121 1.52 0.11 12.96
C PRO A 121 0.97 -1.32 13.10
N ALA A 122 -0.30 -1.46 13.49
CA ALA A 122 -0.93 -2.77 13.64
C ALA A 122 -1.09 -3.51 12.30
N MET A 123 -1.37 -2.80 11.20
CA MET A 123 -1.47 -3.40 9.86
C MET A 123 -0.13 -3.95 9.40
N ARG A 124 0.95 -3.18 9.61
CA ARG A 124 2.33 -3.62 9.33
C ARG A 124 2.68 -4.86 10.14
N ASP A 125 2.36 -4.87 11.44
CA ASP A 125 2.58 -6.05 12.28
C ASP A 125 1.75 -7.26 11.85
N ASN A 126 0.54 -7.06 11.33
CA ASN A 126 -0.28 -8.16 10.81
C ASN A 126 0.34 -8.78 9.55
N PHE A 127 0.91 -7.98 8.64
CA PHE A 127 1.69 -8.51 7.51
C PHE A 127 2.90 -9.32 7.99
N LEU A 128 3.69 -8.73 8.88
CA LEU A 128 4.95 -9.34 9.30
C LEU A 128 4.75 -10.61 10.12
N ARG A 129 3.64 -10.73 10.86
CA ARG A 129 3.28 -12.00 11.51
C ARG A 129 3.06 -13.11 10.48
N VAL A 130 2.37 -12.79 9.38
CA VAL A 130 2.15 -13.74 8.29
C VAL A 130 3.47 -14.10 7.58
N VAL A 131 4.33 -13.11 7.31
CA VAL A 131 5.66 -13.35 6.74
C VAL A 131 6.50 -14.26 7.66
N ALA A 132 6.50 -14.00 8.96
CA ALA A 132 7.24 -14.80 9.93
C ALA A 132 6.69 -16.22 10.10
N GLU A 133 5.38 -16.41 10.01
CA GLU A 133 4.72 -17.71 10.19
C GLU A 133 4.73 -18.59 8.93
N HIS A 134 4.65 -17.97 7.75
CA HIS A 134 4.36 -18.68 6.50
C HIS A 134 5.35 -18.39 5.36
N GLY A 135 6.27 -17.43 5.54
CA GLY A 135 7.20 -16.98 4.51
C GLY A 135 6.64 -15.83 3.65
N GLU A 136 7.54 -15.19 2.89
CA GLU A 136 7.22 -14.02 2.05
C GLU A 136 6.21 -14.35 0.93
N ASP A 137 6.22 -15.59 0.43
CA ASP A 137 5.34 -16.05 -0.66
C ASP A 137 3.87 -16.29 -0.23
N TYR A 138 3.54 -16.18 1.07
CA TYR A 138 2.18 -16.45 1.54
C TYR A 138 1.19 -15.35 1.12
N VAL A 139 1.64 -14.10 1.07
CA VAL A 139 0.85 -13.00 0.51
C VAL A 139 1.32 -12.79 -0.93
N ASP A 140 0.42 -13.00 -1.89
CA ASP A 140 0.69 -12.66 -3.29
C ASP A 140 0.84 -11.14 -3.41
N GLU A 141 2.09 -10.66 -3.35
CA GLU A 141 2.44 -9.24 -3.44
C GLU A 141 1.99 -8.63 -4.77
N ASP A 142 2.01 -9.40 -5.86
CA ASP A 142 1.53 -8.96 -7.17
C ASP A 142 0.03 -8.69 -7.11
N ASP A 143 -0.71 -9.57 -6.45
CA ASP A 143 -2.15 -9.44 -6.26
C ASP A 143 -2.52 -8.25 -5.38
N MET A 144 -1.74 -8.03 -4.32
CA MET A 144 -1.89 -6.83 -3.49
C MET A 144 -1.54 -5.54 -4.25
N CYS A 145 -0.44 -5.50 -5.01
CA CYS A 145 -0.12 -4.33 -5.84
C CYS A 145 -1.24 -4.07 -6.87
N ARG A 146 -1.75 -5.11 -7.53
CA ARG A 146 -2.84 -4.97 -8.51
C ARG A 146 -4.08 -4.32 -7.89
N ASP A 147 -4.46 -4.76 -6.70
CA ASP A 147 -5.64 -4.25 -6.01
C ASP A 147 -5.45 -2.81 -5.51
N ILE A 148 -4.26 -2.48 -5.01
CA ILE A 148 -4.01 -1.21 -4.32
C ILE A 148 -3.61 -0.08 -5.29
N VAL A 149 -2.77 -0.37 -6.28
CA VAL A 149 -2.05 0.67 -7.04
C VAL A 149 -2.00 0.48 -8.56
N ASP A 150 -2.29 -0.70 -9.10
CA ASP A 150 -2.22 -0.91 -10.56
C ASP A 150 -3.33 -0.17 -11.30
N VAL A 151 -2.97 0.91 -11.99
CA VAL A 151 -3.85 1.75 -12.82
C VAL A 151 -4.46 1.01 -14.01
N GLY A 152 -3.83 -0.07 -14.50
CA GLY A 152 -4.27 -0.87 -15.65
C GLY A 152 -5.42 -1.84 -15.37
N ALA A 153 -5.75 -2.13 -14.11
CA ALA A 153 -6.73 -3.19 -13.76
C ALA A 153 -8.21 -2.87 -14.09
N GLY A 154 -8.53 -1.68 -14.64
CA GLY A 154 -9.75 -1.47 -15.43
C GLY A 154 -11.11 -1.48 -14.72
N ALA A 155 -11.18 -1.46 -13.38
CA ALA A 155 -12.42 -1.82 -12.67
C ALA A 155 -13.24 -0.64 -12.08
N GLY A 156 -12.84 0.62 -12.29
CA GLY A 156 -13.55 1.77 -11.70
C GLY A 156 -13.17 2.05 -10.24
N VAL A 157 -13.62 3.17 -9.68
CA VAL A 157 -13.24 3.64 -8.33
C VAL A 157 -13.76 2.72 -7.22
N GLU A 158 -14.94 2.12 -7.43
CA GLU A 158 -15.57 1.22 -6.47
C GLU A 158 -14.80 -0.08 -6.29
N GLU A 159 -13.93 -0.41 -7.25
CA GLU A 159 -13.06 -1.57 -7.26
C GLU A 159 -11.61 -1.21 -6.88
N SER A 160 -11.31 0.06 -6.60
CA SER A 160 -10.03 0.45 -5.98
C SER A 160 -9.99 -0.09 -4.55
N ALA A 161 -8.89 -0.72 -4.13
CA ALA A 161 -8.83 -1.32 -2.81
C ALA A 161 -8.65 -0.28 -1.69
N LEU A 162 -7.84 0.75 -1.91
CA LEU A 162 -7.63 1.85 -0.95
C LEU A 162 -7.91 3.20 -1.60
N ILE A 163 -8.33 4.17 -0.78
CA ILE A 163 -8.46 5.58 -1.17
C ILE A 163 -7.73 6.44 -0.14
N VAL A 164 -6.94 7.41 -0.61
CA VAL A 164 -6.27 8.41 0.23
C VAL A 164 -6.97 9.75 0.07
N TRP A 165 -7.48 10.29 1.18
CA TRP A 165 -8.24 11.54 1.26
C TRP A 165 -7.48 12.67 1.95
N GLY A 166 -6.53 12.34 2.82
CA GLY A 166 -5.80 13.30 3.65
C GLY A 166 -4.30 13.13 3.55
N GLU A 167 -3.60 13.55 4.61
CA GLU A 167 -2.14 13.39 4.69
C GLU A 167 -1.76 11.90 4.66
N PRO A 168 -0.78 11.50 3.84
CA PRO A 168 -0.37 10.10 3.67
C PRO A 168 0.04 9.38 4.95
N TRP A 169 0.61 10.10 5.91
CA TRP A 169 1.06 9.54 7.18
C TRP A 169 -0.01 9.61 8.29
N ASP A 170 -1.19 10.18 8.02
CA ASP A 170 -2.32 10.16 8.97
C ASP A 170 -3.17 8.89 8.73
N PRO A 171 -3.24 7.96 9.70
CA PRO A 171 -4.05 6.75 9.59
C PRO A 171 -5.52 7.00 9.20
N ARG A 172 -6.10 8.13 9.64
CA ARG A 172 -7.50 8.50 9.38
C ARG A 172 -7.70 9.11 7.99
N GLY A 173 -6.61 9.49 7.31
CA GLY A 173 -6.61 9.99 5.94
C GLY A 173 -6.91 8.91 4.90
N TRP A 174 -6.96 7.65 5.30
CA TRP A 174 -7.14 6.49 4.42
C TRP A 174 -8.54 5.88 4.58
N GLU A 175 -9.04 5.30 3.48
CA GLU A 175 -10.29 4.54 3.43
C GLU A 175 -10.01 3.15 2.82
N ALA A 176 -10.40 2.10 3.55
CA ALA A 176 -10.46 0.74 3.02
C ALA A 176 -11.82 0.51 2.37
N THR A 177 -11.82 0.21 1.08
CA THR A 177 -13.07 -0.03 0.34
C THR A 177 -13.63 -1.41 0.66
N GLU A 178 -14.88 -1.66 0.29
CA GLU A 178 -15.51 -2.96 0.50
C GLU A 178 -14.77 -4.12 -0.19
N PRO A 179 -14.27 -3.99 -1.45
CA PRO A 179 -13.38 -4.99 -2.04
C PRO A 179 -12.13 -5.29 -1.20
N PHE A 180 -11.42 -4.27 -0.73
CA PHE A 180 -10.26 -4.48 0.14
C PHE A 180 -10.65 -5.19 1.42
N LEU A 181 -11.73 -4.77 2.07
CA LEU A 181 -12.18 -5.39 3.30
C LEU A 181 -12.57 -6.86 3.12
N ARG A 182 -13.16 -7.23 1.97
CA ARG A 182 -13.51 -8.62 1.67
C ARG A 182 -12.29 -9.53 1.54
N LYS A 183 -11.20 -9.04 0.94
CA LYS A 183 -10.01 -9.85 0.61
C LYS A 183 -8.88 -9.70 1.63
N TRP A 184 -8.62 -8.47 2.03
CA TRP A 184 -7.49 -8.04 2.84
C TRP A 184 -7.90 -7.54 4.23
N GLY A 185 -9.20 -7.56 4.58
CA GLY A 185 -9.72 -6.97 5.82
C GLY A 185 -9.12 -7.53 7.11
N TRP A 186 -8.59 -8.75 7.09
CA TRP A 186 -7.86 -9.34 8.22
C TRP A 186 -6.62 -8.52 8.62
N LEU A 187 -6.00 -7.80 7.67
CA LEU A 187 -4.87 -6.91 7.92
C LEU A 187 -5.24 -5.69 8.78
N LEU A 188 -6.52 -5.33 8.87
CA LEU A 188 -6.98 -4.20 9.67
C LEU A 188 -7.30 -4.56 11.12
N ALA A 189 -6.97 -5.79 11.55
CA ALA A 189 -7.06 -6.18 12.94
C ALA A 189 -6.24 -5.21 13.82
N GLY A 190 -6.90 -4.56 14.77
CA GLY A 190 -6.25 -3.57 15.65
C GLY A 190 -5.96 -2.20 15.00
N CYS A 191 -6.61 -1.85 13.88
CA CYS A 191 -6.46 -0.55 13.22
C CYS A 191 -7.72 0.35 13.36
N PRO A 192 -8.12 0.76 14.58
CA PRO A 192 -9.36 1.52 14.78
C PRO A 192 -9.40 2.84 13.99
N GLU A 193 -8.27 3.52 13.85
CA GLU A 193 -8.17 4.81 13.14
C GLU A 193 -8.49 4.67 11.65
N MET A 194 -8.05 3.56 11.01
CA MET A 194 -8.36 3.25 9.62
C MET A 194 -9.85 2.95 9.42
N LEU A 195 -10.45 2.21 10.36
CA LEU A 195 -11.87 1.87 10.34
C LEU A 195 -12.76 3.10 10.59
N GLU A 196 -12.34 3.98 11.50
CA GLU A 196 -12.95 5.29 11.74
C GLU A 196 -12.86 6.18 10.50
N GLY A 197 -11.66 6.31 9.92
CA GLY A 197 -11.40 7.07 8.69
C GLY A 197 -12.27 6.58 7.53
N THR A 198 -12.30 5.26 7.32
CA THR A 198 -13.15 4.62 6.32
C THR A 198 -14.61 5.05 6.45
N ASN A 199 -15.19 4.95 7.65
CA ASN A 199 -16.58 5.34 7.87
C ASN A 199 -16.79 6.86 7.78
N TYR A 200 -15.82 7.67 8.22
CA TYR A 200 -15.88 9.12 8.11
C TYR A 200 -15.96 9.57 6.64
N TRP A 201 -15.05 9.09 5.79
CA TRP A 201 -15.00 9.47 4.37
C TRP A 201 -16.21 8.95 3.58
N ARG A 202 -16.67 7.73 3.86
CA ARG A 202 -17.92 7.20 3.31
C ARG A 202 -19.11 8.11 3.63
N GLN A 203 -19.27 8.49 4.89
CA GLN A 203 -20.38 9.38 5.30
C GLN A 203 -20.28 10.76 4.68
N LYS A 204 -19.07 11.32 4.53
CA LYS A 204 -18.87 12.61 3.84
C LYS A 204 -19.40 12.61 2.40
N ARG A 205 -19.45 11.44 1.75
CA ARG A 205 -20.00 11.25 0.41
C ARG A 205 -21.44 10.71 0.39
N GLY A 206 -22.10 10.63 1.55
CA GLY A 206 -23.48 10.13 1.67
C GLY A 206 -23.61 8.61 1.63
N LEU A 207 -22.52 7.85 1.75
CA LEU A 207 -22.55 6.39 1.80
C LEU A 207 -22.84 5.88 3.24
N PRO A 208 -23.50 4.72 3.38
CA PRO A 208 -23.74 4.12 4.68
C PRO A 208 -22.44 3.65 5.33
N LYS A 209 -22.41 3.71 6.67
CA LYS A 209 -21.31 3.14 7.46
C LYS A 209 -21.22 1.64 7.25
N LEU A 210 -19.99 1.15 7.15
CA LEU A 210 -19.68 -0.27 7.27
C LEU A 210 -19.73 -0.68 8.73
N ARG A 211 -20.18 -1.92 8.96
CA ARG A 211 -20.16 -2.56 10.27
C ARG A 211 -18.96 -3.49 10.33
N PHE A 212 -18.04 -3.20 11.24
CA PHE A 212 -16.88 -4.05 11.51
C PHE A 212 -17.22 -4.95 12.69
N SER A 213 -17.26 -6.27 12.50
CA SER A 213 -17.43 -7.21 13.60
C SER A 213 -16.14 -7.23 14.44
N GLY A 214 -16.25 -7.09 15.76
CA GLY A 214 -15.14 -6.96 16.73
C GLY A 214 -14.21 -8.18 16.88
N SER A 215 -14.22 -9.10 15.92
CA SER A 215 -13.22 -10.15 15.77
C SER A 215 -12.79 -10.15 14.30
N THR A 216 -11.84 -9.28 13.96
CA THR A 216 -11.15 -9.27 12.66
C THR A 216 -10.38 -10.58 12.39
N ALA A 217 -10.31 -11.49 13.36
CA ALA A 217 -9.78 -12.85 13.20
C ALA A 217 -10.64 -13.76 12.30
N HIS A 218 -11.85 -13.35 11.90
CA HIS A 218 -12.78 -14.18 11.12
C HIS A 218 -13.27 -13.56 9.80
N MET A 219 -12.68 -12.47 9.32
CA MET A 219 -12.89 -12.08 7.92
C MET A 219 -12.16 -13.11 7.05
N HIS A 220 -12.93 -13.82 6.24
CA HIS A 220 -12.58 -15.06 5.51
C HIS A 220 -11.11 -15.11 5.09
N ARG A 221 -10.36 -16.03 5.72
CA ARG A 221 -9.04 -16.47 5.26
C ARG A 221 -9.25 -17.16 3.91
N PRO A 222 -8.49 -16.88 2.85
CA PRO A 222 -8.54 -17.71 1.65
C PRO A 222 -8.14 -19.11 2.06
N SER A 223 -9.03 -20.08 1.85
CA SER A 223 -8.68 -21.49 1.92
C SER A 223 -7.61 -21.72 0.86
N THR A 224 -6.44 -22.17 1.26
CA THR A 224 -5.46 -22.75 0.35
C THR A 224 -6.02 -24.09 -0.10
N ASP A 225 -6.61 -24.14 -1.30
CA ASP A 225 -6.74 -25.37 -2.09
C ASP A 225 -5.45 -25.60 -2.90
#